data_AF-A0A4Y9PHG3-F1
#
_entry.id   AF-A0A4Y9PHG3-F1
#
_cell.length_a   1.000
_cell.length_b   1.000
_cell.length_c   1.000
_cell.angle_alpha   90.00
_cell.angle_beta   90.00
_cell.angle_gamma   90.00
#
_symmetry.space_group_name_H-M   'P 1'
#
loop_
_entity.id
_entity.type
_entity.pdbx_description
1 polymer ?
#
loop_
_entity_poly.entity_id
_entity_poly.type
_entity_poly.pdbx_seq_one_letter_code
_entity_poly.pdbx_strand_id
1 'polypeptide(L)'
;MQPWWQIPLEAAARREHGRDLRVQLEIDLLVYRVPIEVRGRRDPVPVAVYFFARPPYDCWGLPPEEYPRVIADRGRPSPHRMPEDNALCLYYPRSPVGQRWRPELGLLALLDLTRDHLFFEDHWWATGGRRGGVWLGDEQPHGFPRKAA
;
A
#
# COMPACT_ATOMS: atom_id res chain seq x y z
N MET A 1 0.20 -22.96 6.61
CA MET A 1 1.62 -22.78 6.99
C MET A 1 1.89 -21.30 7.08
N GLN A 2 2.53 -20.81 8.14
CA GLN A 2 2.93 -19.40 8.22
C GLN A 2 4.12 -19.15 7.26
N PRO A 3 4.08 -18.11 6.41
CA PRO A 3 5.20 -17.79 5.52
C PRO A 3 6.49 -17.49 6.29
N TRP A 4 7.64 -17.92 5.78
CA TRP A 4 8.95 -17.74 6.43
C TRP A 4 9.31 -16.25 6.63
N TRP A 5 8.79 -15.36 5.78
CA TRP A 5 8.98 -13.91 5.87
C TRP A 5 8.06 -13.22 6.88
N GLN A 6 7.05 -13.89 7.45
CA GLN A 6 6.03 -13.24 8.26
C GLN A 6 6.57 -12.66 9.58
N ILE A 7 7.46 -13.38 10.26
CA ILE A 7 8.05 -12.93 11.54
C ILE A 7 8.90 -11.66 11.36
N PRO A 8 9.89 -11.61 10.44
CA PRO A 8 10.65 -10.38 10.21
C PRO A 8 9.78 -9.25 9.65
N LEU A 9 8.76 -9.58 8.84
CA LEU A 9 7.81 -8.61 8.33
C LEU A 9 7.09 -7.86 9.48
N GLU A 10 6.61 -8.58 10.48
CA GLU A 10 5.77 -8.03 11.55
C GLU A 10 6.55 -7.36 12.69
N ALA A 11 7.82 -7.76 12.91
CA ALA A 11 8.53 -7.47 14.16
C ALA A 11 8.56 -5.98 14.53
N ALA A 12 8.84 -5.09 13.57
CA ALA A 12 8.87 -3.65 13.81
C ALA A 12 7.46 -3.07 13.99
N ALA A 13 6.51 -3.46 13.14
CA ALA A 13 5.14 -2.97 13.19
C ALA A 13 4.43 -3.36 14.50
N ARG A 14 4.72 -4.54 15.05
CA ARG A 14 4.20 -4.97 16.36
C ARG A 14 4.76 -4.15 17.51
N ARG A 15 6.03 -3.71 17.44
CA ARG A 15 6.61 -2.85 18.47
C ARG A 15 5.97 -1.46 18.48
N GLU A 16 5.64 -0.92 17.31
CA GLU A 16 5.03 0.41 17.18
C GLU A 16 3.53 0.40 17.49
N HIS A 17 2.78 -0.52 16.89
CA HIS A 17 1.32 -0.51 16.94
C HIS A 17 0.72 -1.43 18.01
N GLY A 18 1.54 -2.28 18.64
CA GLY A 18 1.14 -3.14 19.74
C GLY A 18 -0.14 -3.93 19.45
N ARG A 19 -1.20 -3.64 20.22
CA ARG A 19 -2.50 -4.34 20.15
C ARG A 19 -3.42 -3.83 19.04
N ASP A 20 -3.12 -2.67 18.46
CA ASP A 20 -3.95 -2.09 17.40
C ASP A 20 -3.69 -2.77 16.05
N LEU A 21 -2.50 -3.37 15.89
CA LEU A 21 -2.20 -4.23 14.76
C LEU A 21 -2.90 -5.60 14.90
N ARG A 22 -3.99 -5.75 14.17
CA ARG A 22 -4.74 -7.02 14.07
C ARG A 22 -4.25 -7.80 12.85
N VAL A 23 -4.10 -9.11 13.02
CA VAL A 23 -3.72 -10.04 11.96
C VAL A 23 -4.82 -11.10 11.78
N GLN A 24 -5.13 -11.40 10.53
CA GLN A 24 -6.03 -12.49 10.15
C GLN A 24 -5.31 -13.35 9.11
N LEU A 25 -5.25 -14.65 9.35
CA LEU A 25 -4.63 -15.63 8.46
C LEU A 25 -5.68 -16.64 8.02
N GLU A 26 -5.85 -16.76 6.72
CA GLU A 26 -6.67 -17.75 6.03
C GLU A 26 -5.80 -18.60 5.09
N ILE A 27 -6.40 -19.55 4.39
CA ILE A 27 -5.67 -20.53 3.56
C ILE A 27 -4.80 -19.85 2.49
N ASP A 28 -5.33 -18.82 1.82
CA ASP A 28 -4.67 -18.13 0.70
C ASP A 28 -4.50 -16.63 0.94
N LEU A 29 -4.71 -16.17 2.17
CA LEU A 29 -4.80 -14.75 2.48
C LEU A 29 -4.24 -14.44 3.87
N LEU A 30 -3.32 -13.50 3.92
CA LEU A 30 -2.86 -12.87 5.15
C LEU A 30 -3.26 -11.40 5.14
N VAL A 31 -3.91 -10.94 6.20
CA VAL A 31 -4.40 -9.57 6.29
C VAL A 31 -3.96 -8.91 7.58
N TYR A 32 -3.42 -7.70 7.44
CA TYR A 32 -3.14 -6.80 8.55
C TYR A 32 -4.16 -5.68 8.57
N ARG A 33 -4.63 -5.31 9.76
CA ARG A 33 -5.46 -4.13 9.99
C ARG A 33 -4.87 -3.29 11.09
N VAL A 34 -4.71 -2.00 10.83
CA VAL A 34 -4.14 -1.08 11.79
C VAL A 34 -4.62 0.34 11.46
N PRO A 35 -5.10 1.11 12.46
CA PRO A 35 -5.26 2.54 12.30
C PRO A 35 -3.87 3.20 12.28
N ILE A 36 -3.61 4.09 11.32
CA ILE A 36 -2.35 4.85 11.25
C ILE A 36 -2.59 6.34 11.35
N GLU A 37 -1.69 7.04 12.03
CA GLU A 37 -1.66 8.50 12.02
C GLU A 37 -1.18 9.01 10.65
N VAL A 38 -1.87 10.01 10.12
CA VAL A 38 -1.48 10.70 8.88
C VAL A 38 -1.38 12.18 9.18
N ARG A 39 -0.25 12.79 8.81
CA ARG A 39 0.01 14.22 9.06
C ARG A 39 -1.13 15.07 8.51
N GLY A 40 -1.65 15.96 9.34
CA GLY A 40 -2.73 16.89 8.97
C GLY A 40 -4.14 16.32 9.10
N ARG A 41 -4.29 15.02 9.39
CA ARG A 41 -5.59 14.44 9.75
C ARG A 41 -5.79 14.48 11.25
N ARG A 42 -7.05 14.68 11.66
CA ARG A 42 -7.44 14.68 13.08
C ARG A 42 -7.53 13.26 13.64
N ASP A 43 -8.08 12.35 12.85
CA ASP A 43 -8.37 10.99 13.27
C ASP A 43 -7.47 9.98 12.53
N PRO A 44 -7.06 8.88 13.19
CA PRO A 44 -6.29 7.82 12.55
C PRO A 44 -7.05 7.22 11.36
N VAL A 45 -6.32 6.89 10.30
CA VAL A 45 -6.89 6.29 9.09
C VAL A 45 -6.87 4.77 9.22
N PRO A 46 -8.02 4.07 9.11
CA PRO A 46 -8.04 2.62 9.06
C PRO A 46 -7.36 2.11 7.78
N VAL A 47 -6.30 1.32 7.95
CA VAL A 47 -5.58 0.68 6.84
C VAL A 47 -5.71 -0.82 6.91
N ALA A 48 -5.89 -1.43 5.74
CA ALA A 48 -5.84 -2.87 5.57
C ALA A 48 -4.80 -3.26 4.50
N VAL A 49 -3.87 -4.14 4.87
CA VAL A 49 -2.85 -4.70 3.96
C VAL A 49 -3.17 -6.16 3.70
N TYR A 50 -3.34 -6.51 2.44
CA TYR A 50 -3.69 -7.86 1.99
C TYR A 50 -2.52 -8.48 1.24
N PHE A 51 -2.05 -9.62 1.73
CA PHE A 51 -1.09 -10.50 1.07
C PHE A 51 -1.83 -11.73 0.57
N PHE A 52 -2.06 -11.81 -0.73
CA PHE A 52 -2.69 -12.96 -1.37
C PHE A 52 -1.61 -13.97 -1.76
N ALA A 53 -1.80 -15.25 -1.42
CA ALA A 53 -0.95 -16.32 -1.96
C ALA A 53 -1.16 -16.47 -3.48
N ARG A 54 -2.40 -16.24 -3.94
CA ARG A 54 -2.80 -16.25 -5.35
C ARG A 54 -3.61 -14.99 -5.67
N PRO A 55 -2.95 -13.89 -6.08
CA PRO A 55 -3.60 -12.60 -6.30
C PRO A 55 -4.70 -12.68 -7.36
N PRO A 56 -5.90 -12.11 -7.10
CA PRO A 56 -6.96 -11.98 -8.11
C PRO A 56 -6.70 -10.79 -9.07
N TYR A 57 -5.47 -10.28 -9.12
CA TYR A 57 -5.06 -9.10 -9.88
C TYR A 57 -3.67 -9.30 -10.46
N ASP A 58 -3.29 -8.48 -11.44
CA ASP A 58 -1.94 -8.55 -12.03
C ASP A 58 -0.89 -7.98 -11.06
N CYS A 59 0.15 -8.77 -10.80
CA CYS A 59 1.35 -8.36 -10.06
C CYS A 59 2.47 -7.89 -10.99
N TRP A 60 2.23 -7.83 -12.29
CA TRP A 60 3.14 -7.28 -13.31
C TRP A 60 4.51 -7.95 -13.35
N GLY A 61 4.54 -9.26 -13.06
CA GLY A 61 5.75 -10.07 -12.99
C GLY A 61 6.45 -10.06 -11.64
N LEU A 62 5.91 -9.36 -10.63
CA LEU A 62 6.40 -9.43 -9.26
C LEU A 62 5.86 -10.68 -8.52
N PRO A 63 6.62 -11.21 -7.55
CA PRO A 63 6.09 -12.16 -6.58
C PRO A 63 4.87 -11.58 -5.85
N PRO A 64 3.82 -12.38 -5.53
CA PRO A 64 2.63 -11.92 -4.81
C PRO A 64 2.94 -11.15 -3.52
N GLU A 65 3.94 -11.59 -2.76
CA GLU A 65 4.38 -10.96 -1.52
C GLU A 65 5.04 -9.59 -1.72
N GLU A 66 5.55 -9.28 -2.92
CA GLU A 66 6.11 -7.97 -3.27
C GLU A 66 5.07 -7.04 -3.91
N TYR A 67 3.80 -7.43 -3.97
CA TYR A 67 2.73 -6.58 -4.50
C TYR A 67 1.42 -6.72 -3.70
N PRO A 68 1.45 -6.42 -2.38
CA PRO A 68 0.26 -6.47 -1.55
C PRO A 68 -0.75 -5.39 -1.95
N ARG A 69 -2.03 -5.62 -1.65
CA ARG A 69 -3.05 -4.58 -1.76
C ARG A 69 -3.16 -3.82 -0.45
N VAL A 70 -2.95 -2.52 -0.51
CA VAL A 70 -3.13 -1.61 0.62
C VAL A 70 -4.40 -0.80 0.39
N ILE A 71 -5.37 -0.96 1.28
CA ILE A 71 -6.68 -0.29 1.22
C ILE A 71 -6.78 0.72 2.35
N ALA A 72 -7.09 1.97 1.98
CA ALA A 72 -7.40 3.07 2.87
C ALA A 72 -8.38 4.02 2.17
N ASP A 73 -9.18 4.79 2.92
CA ASP A 73 -10.13 5.78 2.40
C ASP A 73 -10.94 5.31 1.17
N ARG A 74 -11.66 4.19 1.31
CA ARG A 74 -12.40 3.61 0.18
C ARG A 74 -13.34 4.64 -0.43
N GLY A 75 -13.25 4.82 -1.75
CA GLY A 75 -14.12 5.73 -2.50
C GLY A 75 -13.61 7.17 -2.61
N ARG A 76 -12.47 7.53 -2.00
CA ARG A 76 -11.80 8.80 -2.25
C ARG A 76 -10.86 8.67 -3.45
N PRO A 77 -11.14 9.30 -4.61
CA PRO A 77 -10.30 9.13 -5.77
C PRO A 77 -9.02 9.98 -5.66
N SER A 78 -7.93 9.45 -6.21
CA SER A 78 -6.64 10.11 -6.36
C SER A 78 -5.92 9.52 -7.58
N PRO A 79 -4.88 10.19 -8.13
CA PRO A 79 -4.17 9.68 -9.32
C PRO A 79 -3.41 8.38 -9.06
N HIS A 80 -3.00 8.08 -7.82
CA HIS A 80 -2.20 6.91 -7.48
C HIS A 80 -3.03 5.81 -6.80
N ARG A 81 -4.16 5.46 -7.38
CA ARG A 81 -4.98 4.32 -6.95
C ARG A 81 -5.16 3.31 -8.08
N MET A 82 -5.19 2.04 -7.71
CA MET A 82 -5.47 0.93 -8.62
C MET A 82 -6.91 1.05 -9.14
N PRO A 83 -7.13 1.02 -10.45
CA PRO A 83 -8.45 1.25 -11.02
C PRO A 83 -9.44 0.10 -10.72
N GLU A 84 -8.97 -1.11 -10.48
CA GLU A 84 -9.83 -2.29 -10.29
C GLU A 84 -10.44 -2.37 -8.88
N ASP A 85 -9.67 -2.00 -7.85
CA ASP A 85 -10.04 -2.21 -6.44
C ASP A 85 -9.84 -0.99 -5.53
N ASN A 86 -9.43 0.15 -6.10
CA ASN A 86 -9.15 1.41 -5.40
C ASN A 86 -8.05 1.29 -4.33
N ALA A 87 -7.21 0.24 -4.40
CA ALA A 87 -6.02 0.13 -3.57
C ALA A 87 -5.02 1.24 -3.87
N LEU A 88 -4.19 1.57 -2.88
CA LEU A 88 -3.13 2.55 -3.06
C LEU A 88 -2.04 1.97 -3.98
N CYS A 89 -1.65 2.74 -4.98
CA CYS A 89 -0.48 2.45 -5.81
C CYS A 89 0.74 3.08 -5.14
N LEU A 90 1.44 2.28 -4.31
CA LEU A 90 2.54 2.79 -3.47
C LEU A 90 3.88 2.90 -4.21
N TYR A 91 4.07 2.13 -5.28
CA TYR A 91 5.25 2.16 -6.12
C TYR A 91 4.95 1.54 -7.49
N TYR A 92 5.79 1.87 -8.47
CA TYR A 92 5.71 1.30 -9.81
C TYR A 92 6.38 -0.09 -9.84
N PRO A 93 5.71 -1.16 -10.30
CA PRO A 93 6.21 -2.54 -10.27
C PRO A 93 7.50 -2.76 -11.06
N ARG A 94 7.73 -1.96 -12.11
CA ARG A 94 8.95 -2.08 -12.95
C ARG A 94 10.08 -1.17 -12.49
N SER A 95 9.90 -0.41 -11.42
CA SER A 95 11.02 0.34 -10.84
C SER A 95 12.11 -0.60 -10.32
N PRO A 96 13.38 -0.15 -10.32
CA PRO A 96 14.48 -0.90 -9.71
C PRO A 96 14.14 -1.36 -8.29
N VAL A 97 14.70 -2.51 -7.89
CA VAL A 97 14.43 -3.13 -6.58
C VAL A 97 14.59 -2.16 -5.40
N GLY A 98 15.60 -1.27 -5.44
CA GLY A 98 15.83 -0.29 -4.37
C GLY A 98 14.81 0.86 -4.29
N GLN A 99 13.89 0.97 -5.26
CA GLN A 99 12.82 1.97 -5.31
C GLN A 99 11.43 1.34 -5.08
N ARG A 100 11.38 0.05 -4.75
CA ARG A 100 10.14 -0.68 -4.45
C ARG A 100 10.16 -1.13 -3.00
N TRP A 101 9.00 -1.27 -2.41
CA TRP A 101 8.89 -1.99 -1.16
C TRP A 101 9.09 -3.50 -1.41
N ARG A 102 9.71 -4.18 -0.45
CA ARG A 102 9.83 -5.64 -0.42
C ARG A 102 9.60 -6.18 0.99
N PRO A 103 9.14 -7.43 1.15
CA PRO A 103 8.88 -8.04 2.46
C PRO A 103 10.01 -7.92 3.47
N GLU A 104 11.26 -7.93 3.01
CA GLU A 104 12.44 -7.82 3.88
C GLU A 104 12.58 -6.45 4.55
N LEU A 105 11.95 -5.40 3.98
CA LEU A 105 11.89 -4.07 4.59
C LEU A 105 10.86 -3.98 5.73
N GLY A 106 9.96 -4.97 5.83
CA GLY A 106 9.00 -5.05 6.92
C GLY A 106 7.67 -4.33 6.67
N LEU A 107 6.65 -4.72 7.42
CA LEU A 107 5.31 -4.13 7.37
C LEU A 107 5.32 -2.66 7.80
N LEU A 108 6.20 -2.30 8.75
CA LEU A 108 6.28 -0.92 9.21
C LEU A 108 6.69 0.03 8.07
N ALA A 109 7.71 -0.34 7.28
CA ALA A 109 8.10 0.44 6.11
C ALA A 109 6.98 0.55 5.06
N LEU A 110 6.15 -0.49 4.90
CA LEU A 110 4.97 -0.42 4.02
C LEU A 110 3.91 0.54 4.57
N LEU A 111 3.70 0.56 5.88
CA LEU A 111 2.79 1.49 6.54
C LEU A 111 3.32 2.93 6.46
N ASP A 112 4.63 3.15 6.53
CA ASP A 112 5.23 4.48 6.31
C ASP A 112 5.00 4.99 4.88
N LEU A 113 5.23 4.15 3.86
CA LEU A 113 4.86 4.48 2.47
C LEU A 113 3.37 4.79 2.35
N THR A 114 2.52 4.09 3.11
CA THR A 114 1.07 4.34 3.15
C THR A 114 0.75 5.70 3.79
N ARG A 115 1.44 6.08 4.87
CA ARG A 115 1.28 7.39 5.53
C ARG A 115 1.63 8.53 4.57
N ASP A 116 2.78 8.43 3.91
CA ASP A 116 3.25 9.43 2.95
C ASP A 116 2.29 9.56 1.77
N HIS A 117 1.85 8.42 1.22
CA HIS A 117 0.88 8.39 0.13
C HIS A 117 -0.43 9.12 0.51
N LEU A 118 -1.01 8.81 1.67
CA LEU A 118 -2.24 9.46 2.13
C LEU A 118 -2.07 10.96 2.37
N PHE A 119 -0.90 11.37 2.88
CA PHE A 119 -0.56 12.78 3.02
C PHE A 119 -0.44 13.48 1.66
N PHE A 120 0.13 12.81 0.65
CA PHE A 120 0.22 13.34 -0.71
C PHE A 120 -1.16 13.48 -1.36
N GLU A 121 -2.07 12.53 -1.12
CA GLU A 121 -3.46 12.66 -1.57
C GLU A 121 -4.16 13.87 -0.94
N ASP A 122 -3.94 14.12 0.34
CA ASP A 122 -4.49 15.30 1.03
C ASP A 122 -3.94 16.59 0.44
N HIS A 123 -2.63 16.65 0.20
CA HIS A 123 -2.01 17.81 -0.45
C HIS A 123 -2.53 18.02 -1.88
N TRP A 124 -2.64 16.96 -2.66
CA TRP A 124 -3.19 17.00 -4.02
C TRP A 124 -4.62 17.54 -4.03
N TRP A 125 -5.46 17.07 -3.11
CA TRP A 125 -6.81 17.61 -2.96
C TRP A 125 -6.82 19.09 -2.56
N ALA A 126 -5.97 19.48 -1.60
CA ALA A 126 -5.90 20.85 -1.10
C ALA A 126 -5.41 21.86 -2.15
N THR A 127 -4.60 21.43 -3.12
CA THR A 127 -3.98 22.30 -4.14
C THR A 127 -4.77 22.39 -5.45
N GLY A 128 -5.84 21.61 -5.61
CA GLY A 128 -6.70 21.71 -6.80
C GLY A 128 -7.27 20.39 -7.30
N GLY A 129 -6.84 19.26 -6.72
CA GLY A 129 -7.31 17.91 -7.05
C GLY A 129 -7.34 17.65 -8.56
N ARG A 130 -8.47 17.21 -9.08
CA ARG A 130 -8.64 16.90 -10.51
C ARG A 130 -8.46 18.10 -11.45
N ARG A 131 -8.42 19.34 -10.94
CA ARG A 131 -8.31 20.58 -11.73
C ARG A 131 -6.89 21.16 -11.73
N GLY A 132 -5.91 20.46 -11.17
CA GLY A 132 -4.53 20.93 -11.08
C GLY A 132 -3.88 20.74 -9.72
N GLY A 133 -4.32 19.72 -8.97
CA GLY A 133 -3.69 19.34 -7.72
C GLY A 133 -2.24 18.91 -7.95
N VAL A 134 -1.39 19.27 -7.01
CA VAL A 134 0.05 18.98 -7.03
C VAL A 134 0.29 17.69 -6.24
N TRP A 135 1.02 16.76 -6.84
CA TRP A 135 1.51 15.57 -6.14
C TRP A 135 2.92 15.84 -5.61
N LEU A 136 3.21 15.43 -4.37
CA LEU A 136 4.49 15.73 -3.71
C LEU A 136 5.57 14.66 -3.93
N GLY A 137 5.17 13.45 -4.33
CA GLY A 137 6.11 12.35 -4.55
C GLY A 137 6.62 12.27 -5.98
N ASP A 138 7.62 11.42 -6.19
CA ASP A 138 8.08 11.08 -7.53
C ASP A 138 6.95 10.42 -8.34
N GLU A 139 6.75 10.87 -9.57
CA GLU A 139 5.75 10.32 -10.47
C GLU A 139 6.40 9.38 -11.51
N GLN A 140 5.84 8.19 -11.63
CA GLN A 140 6.09 7.28 -12.75
C GLN A 140 4.92 7.37 -13.74
N PRO A 141 5.10 6.95 -15.01
CA PRO A 141 4.00 6.93 -15.97
C PRO A 141 2.76 6.22 -15.41
N HIS A 142 1.60 6.88 -15.49
CA HIS A 142 0.34 6.34 -15.00
C HIS A 142 -0.20 5.27 -15.95
N GLY A 143 -0.69 4.17 -15.38
CA GLY A 143 -1.14 3.01 -16.12
C GLY A 143 -0.01 2.03 -16.41
N PHE A 144 -0.37 0.76 -16.47
CA PHE A 144 0.56 -0.29 -16.88
C PHE A 144 0.32 -0.58 -18.36
N PRO A 145 1.36 -0.66 -19.20
CA PRO A 145 1.16 -1.03 -20.59
C PRO A 145 0.49 -2.40 -20.62
N ARG A 146 -0.72 -2.45 -21.21
CA ARG A 146 -1.42 -3.71 -21.46
C ARG A 146 -0.45 -4.66 -22.14
N LYS A 147 -0.36 -5.90 -21.66
CA LYS A 147 0.18 -6.96 -22.52
C LYS A 147 -0.64 -6.94 -23.81
N ALA A 148 0.03 -6.88 -24.96
CA ALA A 148 -0.61 -7.20 -26.22
C ALA A 148 -1.23 -8.60 -26.05
N ALA A 149 -2.50 -8.73 -26.43
CA ALA A 149 -3.24 -9.99 -26.38
C ALA A 149 -2.57 -11.04 -27.29
#